data_AF-A0AAD0QCU7-F1
#
_entry.id   AF-A0AAD0QCU7-F1
#
_cell.length_a   1.000
_cell.length_b   1.000
_cell.length_c   1.000
_cell.angle_alpha   90.00
_cell.angle_beta   90.00
_cell.angle_gamma   90.00
#
_symmetry.space_group_name_H-M   'P 1'
#
loop_
_entity.id
_entity.type
_entity.pdbx_description
1 polymer ?
#
loop_
_entity_poly.entity_id
_entity_poly.type
_entity_poly.pdbx_seq_one_letter_code
_entity_poly.pdbx_strand_id
1 'polypeptide(L)'
;MELTAAVSDEVRSDALAVSAVWGRYWLIAFRDAGARNALTGADAEAVERLYRPGGWYEDPALGDDPAQRLSATWAALEVLDAVGRPGPDKRREATARWLASLADGDPGPEEAGAIARSLRLLGRPVPARLKALKAPPMADFGSLSPDERAQRLLDTYGYVTLAESAGIAPEVDRTAWRKALTDNAEALEYDQLYYLARVLRAGGEGGDVLRPVVRRLESSRLPDGTVGDPSSYVGTGDASLFVQLLRTLAGDGARDVRLARAVREEKETDDAPDDPVSRITRAALLRSAAGDGVPQDVRALCTDGSVVPSEVTQDEAVEWQRMVLLCAEAGAETPAPAVTAWPVRTRQQIRDAAALVDGLTLLGTEKVPAWVDTAALRRAAINPEAGTPLYEQALAALAYLRAGGKADAALLSALRSEQAAQRGCPGLSGLYRIGAGDQGCDLKTTWAVRRLDRQLDGRLLRLPDGTHAPSGSEKQG
;
A
#
# COMPACT_ATOMS: atom_id res chain seq x y z
N MET A 1 -15.22 12.72 14.99
CA MET A 1 -15.41 12.88 13.53
C MET A 1 -16.35 11.76 13.13
N GLU A 2 -17.55 12.09 12.68
CA GLU A 2 -18.53 11.07 12.28
C GLU A 2 -18.10 10.49 10.94
N LEU A 3 -17.70 9.21 10.92
CA LEU A 3 -17.60 8.43 9.69
C LEU A 3 -18.96 8.52 8.97
N THR A 4 -18.97 9.05 7.76
CA THR A 4 -20.19 9.12 6.96
C THR A 4 -20.69 7.71 6.64
N ALA A 5 -22.01 7.51 6.58
CA ALA A 5 -22.59 6.19 6.33
C ALA A 5 -22.09 5.51 5.03
N ALA A 6 -21.81 6.27 3.97
CA ALA A 6 -21.34 5.74 2.69
C ALA A 6 -19.91 5.15 2.75
N VAL A 7 -18.95 5.86 3.36
CA VAL A 7 -17.58 5.34 3.59
C VAL A 7 -17.58 4.08 4.46
N SER A 8 -18.61 3.91 5.29
CA SER A 8 -18.77 2.71 6.11
C SER A 8 -19.27 1.48 5.33
N ASP A 9 -19.90 1.65 4.16
CA ASP A 9 -20.47 0.55 3.37
C ASP A 9 -19.44 -0.01 2.37
N GLU A 10 -18.61 0.85 1.75
CA GLU A 10 -17.53 0.46 0.82
C GLU A 10 -16.42 -0.33 1.53
N VAL A 11 -15.87 0.27 2.60
CA VAL A 11 -14.87 -0.40 3.45
C VAL A 11 -15.41 -1.72 3.99
N ARG A 12 -16.72 -1.78 4.26
CA ARG A 12 -17.38 -2.99 4.70
C ARG A 12 -17.45 -4.02 3.57
N SER A 13 -17.88 -3.64 2.38
CA SER A 13 -17.95 -4.54 1.22
C SER A 13 -16.59 -5.18 0.93
N ASP A 14 -15.54 -4.36 0.85
CA ASP A 14 -14.17 -4.81 0.58
C ASP A 14 -13.63 -5.74 1.67
N ALA A 15 -13.80 -5.36 2.94
CA ALA A 15 -13.35 -6.17 4.05
C ALA A 15 -14.02 -7.56 4.00
N LEU A 16 -15.33 -7.61 3.75
CA LEU A 16 -16.09 -8.86 3.68
C LEU A 16 -15.75 -9.72 2.46
N ALA A 17 -15.27 -9.12 1.37
CA ALA A 17 -14.84 -9.82 0.17
C ALA A 17 -13.48 -10.51 0.35
N VAL A 18 -12.57 -9.89 1.11
CA VAL A 18 -11.24 -10.45 1.40
C VAL A 18 -11.34 -11.65 2.33
N SER A 19 -12.18 -11.57 3.35
CA SER A 19 -12.27 -12.60 4.37
C SER A 19 -13.63 -12.58 5.08
N ALA A 20 -14.19 -13.77 5.31
CA ALA A 20 -15.50 -13.87 5.92
C ALA A 20 -15.48 -13.59 7.43
N VAL A 21 -14.33 -13.75 8.10
CA VAL A 21 -14.18 -13.53 9.54
C VAL A 21 -13.30 -12.32 9.83
N TRP A 22 -12.06 -12.31 9.35
CA TRP A 22 -11.13 -11.18 9.53
C TRP A 22 -11.64 -9.87 8.91
N GLY A 23 -12.32 -9.95 7.77
CA GLY A 23 -13.03 -8.80 7.20
C GLY A 23 -13.97 -8.14 8.20
N ARG A 24 -14.78 -8.94 8.91
CA ARG A 24 -15.70 -8.45 9.95
C ARG A 24 -14.97 -7.93 11.18
N TYR A 25 -13.85 -8.55 11.55
CA TYR A 25 -13.03 -8.10 12.66
C TYR A 25 -12.49 -6.68 12.42
N TRP A 26 -12.03 -6.35 11.20
CA TRP A 26 -11.56 -5.01 10.87
C TRP A 26 -12.64 -3.93 11.02
N LEU A 27 -13.92 -4.28 10.87
CA LEU A 27 -15.05 -3.37 11.00
C LEU A 27 -15.40 -3.01 12.46
N ILE A 28 -14.82 -3.71 13.44
CA ILE A 28 -15.04 -3.42 14.87
C ILE A 28 -14.58 -1.99 15.20
N ALA A 29 -13.41 -1.57 14.72
CA ALA A 29 -12.89 -0.23 15.01
C ALA A 29 -13.81 0.89 14.49
N PHE A 30 -14.43 0.68 13.32
CA PHE A 30 -15.41 1.62 12.75
C PHE A 30 -16.69 1.68 13.59
N ARG A 31 -17.19 0.52 14.02
CA ARG A 31 -18.32 0.43 14.94
C ARG A 31 -18.05 1.17 16.25
N ASP A 32 -16.89 0.95 16.85
CA ASP A 32 -16.47 1.60 18.10
C ASP A 32 -16.29 3.12 17.94
N ALA A 33 -15.87 3.57 16.76
CA ALA A 33 -15.78 4.98 16.39
C ALA A 33 -17.16 5.65 16.15
N GLY A 34 -18.25 4.88 16.21
CA GLY A 34 -19.63 5.38 16.10
C GLY A 34 -20.38 4.95 14.84
N ALA A 35 -19.70 4.32 13.86
CA ALA A 35 -20.33 3.79 12.65
C ALA A 35 -21.03 2.45 12.94
N ARG A 36 -22.12 2.49 13.70
CA ARG A 36 -22.81 1.29 14.20
C ARG A 36 -23.26 0.31 13.12
N ASN A 37 -23.45 0.79 11.89
CA ASN A 37 -23.84 -0.03 10.73
C ASN A 37 -22.66 -0.76 10.07
N ALA A 38 -21.41 -0.36 10.35
CA ALA A 38 -20.21 -1.03 9.84
C ALA A 38 -20.17 -2.52 10.24
N LEU A 39 -20.74 -2.87 11.40
CA LEU A 39 -20.82 -4.25 11.88
C LEU A 39 -22.15 -4.47 12.62
N THR A 40 -22.94 -5.42 12.14
CA THR A 40 -24.36 -5.58 12.51
C THR A 40 -24.70 -6.96 13.08
N GLY A 41 -25.94 -7.13 13.55
CA GLY A 41 -26.48 -8.43 13.96
C GLY A 41 -26.43 -9.51 12.87
N ALA A 42 -26.58 -9.12 11.60
CA ALA A 42 -26.50 -10.03 10.47
C ALA A 42 -25.07 -10.55 10.25
N ASP A 43 -24.05 -9.77 10.60
CA ASP A 43 -22.65 -10.20 10.54
C ASP A 43 -22.32 -11.23 11.61
N ALA A 44 -22.85 -11.05 12.82
CA ALA A 44 -22.77 -12.06 13.86
C ALA A 44 -23.41 -13.38 13.39
N GLU A 45 -24.59 -13.33 12.77
CA GLU A 45 -25.25 -14.52 12.20
C GLU A 45 -24.46 -15.16 11.04
N ALA A 46 -23.75 -14.36 10.24
CA ALA A 46 -22.86 -14.87 9.20
C ALA A 46 -21.64 -15.59 9.81
N VAL A 47 -21.01 -15.00 10.84
CA VAL A 47 -19.90 -15.63 11.57
C VAL A 47 -20.36 -16.90 12.27
N GLU A 48 -21.54 -16.92 12.88
CA GLU A 48 -22.09 -18.11 13.53
C GLU A 48 -22.28 -19.30 12.59
N ARG A 49 -22.49 -19.05 11.29
CA ARG A 49 -22.59 -20.11 10.26
C ARG A 49 -21.25 -20.75 9.91
N LEU A 50 -20.15 -20.09 10.27
CA LEU A 50 -18.78 -20.57 10.05
C LEU A 50 -18.25 -21.43 11.21
N TYR A 51 -19.06 -21.63 12.25
CA TYR A 51 -18.73 -22.51 13.36
C TYR A 51 -18.65 -23.98 12.93
N ARG A 52 -17.67 -24.71 13.47
CA ARG A 52 -17.46 -26.13 13.22
C ARG A 52 -17.69 -27.00 14.45
N PRO A 53 -18.17 -28.25 14.27
CA PRO A 53 -18.48 -29.15 15.39
C PRO A 53 -17.33 -29.37 16.38
N GLY A 54 -16.09 -29.22 15.94
CA GLY A 54 -14.91 -29.40 16.78
C GLY A 54 -14.60 -28.25 17.75
N GLY A 55 -15.34 -27.13 17.69
CA GLY A 55 -15.23 -26.04 18.68
C GLY A 55 -14.58 -24.76 18.15
N TRP A 56 -14.18 -24.69 16.88
CA TRP A 56 -13.57 -23.51 16.28
C TRP A 56 -14.46 -22.90 15.19
N TYR A 57 -14.08 -21.70 14.76
CA TYR A 57 -14.62 -21.06 13.55
C TYR A 57 -13.61 -21.22 12.41
N GLU A 58 -14.11 -21.30 11.18
CA GLU A 58 -13.29 -21.31 9.97
C GLU A 58 -13.51 -20.06 9.16
N ASP A 59 -12.44 -19.51 8.61
CA ASP A 59 -12.52 -18.52 7.56
C ASP A 59 -12.19 -19.19 6.23
N PRO A 60 -13.10 -19.22 5.24
CA PRO A 60 -12.83 -19.83 3.93
C PRO A 60 -11.64 -19.20 3.19
N ALA A 61 -11.26 -17.96 3.52
CA ALA A 61 -10.09 -17.30 2.97
C ALA A 61 -8.77 -17.79 3.59
N LEU A 62 -8.84 -18.50 4.72
CA LEU A 62 -7.70 -19.13 5.38
C LEU A 62 -7.68 -20.64 5.07
N GLY A 63 -6.52 -21.28 5.27
CA GLY A 63 -6.44 -22.74 5.24
C GLY A 63 -7.03 -23.40 6.49
N ASP A 64 -6.76 -24.69 6.67
CA ASP A 64 -7.33 -25.52 7.74
C ASP A 64 -6.30 -25.96 8.80
N ASP A 65 -5.18 -25.25 8.94
CA ASP A 65 -4.20 -25.58 9.98
C ASP A 65 -4.63 -25.08 11.38
N PRO A 66 -4.05 -25.62 12.48
CA PRO A 66 -4.43 -25.23 13.83
C PRO A 66 -4.26 -23.74 14.15
N ALA A 67 -3.25 -23.08 13.58
CA ALA A 67 -2.98 -21.66 13.81
C ALA A 67 -4.05 -20.79 13.11
N GLN A 68 -4.43 -21.16 11.89
CA GLN A 68 -5.52 -20.52 11.14
C GLN A 68 -6.87 -20.70 11.82
N ARG A 69 -7.15 -21.88 12.38
CA ARG A 69 -8.37 -22.12 13.18
C ARG A 69 -8.39 -21.27 14.44
N LEU A 70 -7.25 -21.13 15.14
CA LEU A 70 -7.13 -20.26 16.32
C LEU A 70 -7.35 -18.79 15.94
N SER A 71 -6.69 -18.34 14.88
CA SER A 71 -6.81 -16.99 14.32
C SER A 71 -8.26 -16.66 13.94
N ALA A 72 -8.92 -17.50 13.14
CA ALA A 72 -10.32 -17.34 12.77
C ALA A 72 -11.25 -17.38 13.99
N THR A 73 -10.99 -18.26 14.97
CA THR A 73 -11.80 -18.32 16.19
C THR A 73 -11.67 -17.06 17.03
N TRP A 74 -10.45 -16.53 17.18
CA TRP A 74 -10.24 -15.29 17.90
C TRP A 74 -10.99 -14.13 17.22
N ALA A 75 -10.79 -13.93 15.92
CA ALA A 75 -11.48 -12.89 15.17
C ALA A 75 -13.02 -13.03 15.23
N ALA A 76 -13.54 -14.26 15.11
CA ALA A 76 -14.97 -14.55 15.22
C ALA A 76 -15.52 -14.15 16.60
N LEU A 77 -14.83 -14.48 17.69
CA LEU A 77 -15.28 -14.14 19.03
C LEU A 77 -15.28 -12.62 19.28
N GLU A 78 -14.29 -11.89 18.76
CA GLU A 78 -14.25 -10.43 18.83
C GLU A 78 -15.43 -9.80 18.08
N VAL A 79 -15.77 -10.33 16.89
CA VAL A 79 -16.94 -9.87 16.12
C VAL A 79 -18.24 -10.11 16.88
N LEU A 80 -18.40 -11.31 17.45
CA LEU A 80 -19.57 -11.68 18.24
C LEU A 80 -19.72 -10.82 19.50
N ASP A 81 -18.61 -10.52 20.17
CA ASP A 81 -18.57 -9.63 21.35
C ASP A 81 -18.91 -8.18 20.98
N ALA A 82 -18.30 -7.63 19.93
CA ALA A 82 -18.54 -6.26 19.47
C ALA A 82 -20.01 -6.00 19.10
N VAL A 83 -20.71 -7.02 18.60
CA VAL A 83 -22.14 -6.97 18.26
C VAL A 83 -23.04 -7.28 19.47
N GLY A 84 -22.48 -7.81 20.56
CA GLY A 84 -23.22 -8.21 21.76
C GLY A 84 -24.01 -9.51 21.59
N ARG A 85 -23.55 -10.41 20.71
CA ARG A 85 -24.18 -11.69 20.40
C ARG A 85 -23.17 -12.83 20.59
N PRO A 86 -22.96 -13.32 21.82
CA PRO A 86 -21.91 -14.29 22.12
C PRO A 86 -22.18 -15.71 21.57
N GLY A 87 -23.34 -15.92 20.95
CA GLY A 87 -23.78 -17.19 20.40
C GLY A 87 -24.23 -18.22 21.46
N PRO A 88 -24.65 -19.43 21.01
CA PRO A 88 -25.24 -20.44 21.88
C PRO A 88 -24.24 -21.00 22.92
N ASP A 89 -24.71 -21.17 24.17
CA ASP A 89 -23.90 -21.68 25.30
C ASP A 89 -23.16 -22.97 24.99
N LYS A 90 -23.82 -23.93 24.32
CA LYS A 90 -23.21 -25.20 23.94
C LYS A 90 -21.98 -25.02 23.05
N ARG A 91 -22.01 -24.05 22.12
CA ARG A 91 -20.89 -23.74 21.23
C ARG A 91 -19.77 -23.05 22.01
N ARG A 92 -20.12 -22.01 22.80
CA ARG A 92 -19.16 -21.30 23.66
C ARG A 92 -18.38 -22.25 24.56
N GLU A 93 -19.08 -23.21 25.15
CA GLU A 93 -18.50 -24.20 26.05
C GLU A 93 -17.64 -25.24 25.31
N ALA A 94 -18.00 -25.61 24.07
CA ALA A 94 -17.13 -26.44 23.22
C ALA A 94 -15.86 -25.70 22.78
N THR A 95 -15.99 -24.43 22.36
CA THR A 95 -14.86 -23.56 22.03
C THR A 95 -13.92 -23.36 23.21
N ALA A 96 -14.46 -23.12 24.41
CA ALA A 96 -13.66 -22.98 25.62
C ALA A 96 -12.83 -24.24 25.92
N ARG A 97 -13.41 -25.44 25.78
CA ARG A 97 -12.67 -26.71 25.96
C ARG A 97 -11.57 -26.89 24.92
N TRP A 98 -11.85 -26.57 23.67
CA TRP A 98 -10.85 -26.64 22.60
C TRP A 98 -9.68 -25.67 22.87
N LEU A 99 -9.96 -24.41 23.21
CA LEU A 99 -8.93 -23.43 23.58
C LEU A 99 -8.11 -23.86 24.81
N ALA A 100 -8.75 -24.46 25.82
CA ALA A 100 -8.05 -25.00 26.97
C ALA A 100 -7.07 -26.12 26.57
N SER A 101 -7.45 -26.98 25.62
CA SER A 101 -6.55 -28.03 25.12
C SER A 101 -5.34 -27.46 24.37
N LEU A 102 -5.48 -26.32 23.68
CA LEU A 102 -4.37 -25.62 23.04
C LEU A 102 -3.44 -24.98 24.08
N ALA A 103 -3.99 -24.43 25.16
CA ALA A 103 -3.21 -23.86 26.25
C ALA A 103 -2.29 -24.87 26.96
N ASP A 104 -2.63 -26.16 26.90
CA ASP A 104 -1.82 -27.26 27.46
C ASP A 104 -0.62 -27.64 26.54
N GLY A 105 -0.65 -27.24 25.26
CA GLY A 105 0.31 -27.61 24.21
C GLY A 105 1.59 -26.78 24.12
N ASP A 106 1.90 -25.97 25.13
CA ASP A 106 3.05 -25.03 25.16
C ASP A 106 3.06 -23.98 24.01
N PRO A 107 1.99 -23.19 23.87
CA PRO A 107 1.87 -22.21 22.79
C PRO A 107 2.93 -21.12 22.89
N GLY A 108 3.36 -20.61 21.73
CA GLY A 108 4.20 -19.41 21.65
C GLY A 108 3.46 -18.15 22.17
N PRO A 109 4.16 -17.02 22.37
CA PRO A 109 3.55 -15.80 22.91
C PRO A 109 2.36 -15.27 22.10
N GLU A 110 2.44 -15.34 20.76
CA GLU A 110 1.35 -14.95 19.86
C GLU A 110 0.09 -15.81 20.07
N GLU A 111 0.24 -17.13 19.95
CA GLU A 111 -0.84 -18.10 20.15
C GLU A 111 -1.42 -18.01 21.57
N ALA A 112 -0.57 -17.87 22.59
CA ALA A 112 -0.99 -17.71 23.97
C ALA A 112 -1.83 -16.44 24.17
N GLY A 113 -1.48 -15.35 23.48
CA GLY A 113 -2.26 -14.11 23.43
C GLY A 113 -3.65 -14.33 22.85
N ALA A 114 -3.74 -14.96 21.68
CA ALA A 114 -5.01 -15.27 21.02
C ALA A 114 -5.89 -16.21 21.86
N ILE A 115 -5.31 -17.25 22.46
CA ILE A 115 -6.01 -18.19 23.34
C ILE A 115 -6.56 -17.45 24.58
N ALA A 116 -5.73 -16.67 25.26
CA ALA A 116 -6.12 -15.96 26.47
C ALA A 116 -7.22 -14.92 26.19
N ARG A 117 -7.10 -14.18 25.09
CA ARG A 117 -8.13 -13.22 24.66
C ARG A 117 -9.45 -13.92 24.34
N SER A 118 -9.39 -15.02 23.59
CA SER A 118 -10.57 -15.83 23.25
C SER A 118 -11.25 -16.41 24.49
N LEU A 119 -10.49 -16.94 25.46
CA LEU A 119 -11.04 -17.42 26.72
C LEU A 119 -11.71 -16.30 27.52
N ARG A 120 -11.10 -15.10 27.54
CA ARG A 120 -11.69 -13.94 28.21
C ARG A 120 -13.02 -13.52 27.60
N LEU A 121 -13.12 -13.49 26.26
CA LEU A 121 -14.37 -13.20 25.55
C LEU A 121 -15.47 -14.23 25.85
N LEU A 122 -15.09 -15.47 26.12
CA LEU A 122 -16.00 -16.54 26.56
C LEU A 122 -16.31 -16.50 28.07
N GLY A 123 -15.81 -15.52 28.81
CA GLY A 123 -15.97 -15.43 30.26
C GLY A 123 -15.28 -16.57 31.01
N ARG A 124 -14.15 -17.05 30.49
CA ARG A 124 -13.33 -18.11 31.09
C ARG A 124 -12.03 -17.53 31.63
N PRO A 125 -11.49 -18.07 32.74
CA PRO A 125 -10.22 -17.61 33.29
C PRO A 125 -9.05 -18.01 32.38
N VAL A 126 -8.05 -17.13 32.28
CA VAL A 126 -6.78 -17.47 31.61
C VAL A 126 -6.03 -18.53 32.44
N PRO A 127 -5.56 -19.64 31.83
CA PRO A 127 -4.81 -20.68 32.52
C PRO A 127 -3.53 -20.17 33.18
N ALA A 128 -3.20 -20.68 34.37
CA ALA A 128 -2.03 -20.26 35.14
C ALA A 128 -0.71 -20.47 34.39
N ARG A 129 -0.63 -21.52 33.56
CA ARG A 129 0.54 -21.80 32.71
C ARG A 129 0.82 -20.67 31.72
N LEU A 130 -0.21 -20.17 31.04
CA LEU A 130 -0.04 -19.05 30.12
C LEU A 130 0.39 -17.79 30.87
N LYS A 131 -0.20 -17.50 32.04
CA LYS A 131 0.20 -16.36 32.88
C LYS A 131 1.67 -16.39 33.32
N ALA A 132 2.32 -17.55 33.29
CA ALA A 132 3.73 -17.70 33.66
C ALA A 132 4.69 -17.32 32.51
N LEU A 133 4.20 -17.14 31.28
CA LEU A 133 5.01 -16.71 30.14
C LEU A 133 5.66 -15.34 30.42
N LYS A 134 6.86 -15.18 29.88
CA LYS A 134 7.67 -13.97 30.03
C LYS A 134 7.69 -13.18 28.72
N ALA A 135 7.84 -11.87 28.85
CA ALA A 135 8.05 -11.01 27.69
C ALA A 135 9.29 -11.49 26.92
N PRO A 136 9.26 -11.46 25.58
CA PRO A 136 10.44 -11.71 24.79
C PRO A 136 11.59 -10.76 25.20
N PRO A 137 12.85 -11.23 25.23
CA PRO A 137 13.98 -10.39 25.60
C PRO A 137 14.20 -9.27 24.57
N MET A 138 14.87 -8.19 24.95
CA MET A 138 15.22 -7.08 24.02
C MET A 138 16.71 -6.82 23.89
N ALA A 139 17.55 -7.53 24.66
CA ALA A 139 18.99 -7.29 24.70
C ALA A 139 19.71 -7.56 23.36
N ASP A 140 19.20 -8.50 22.58
CA ASP A 140 19.72 -8.94 21.28
C ASP A 140 19.00 -8.30 20.09
N PHE A 141 17.98 -7.46 20.31
CA PHE A 141 17.09 -6.94 19.26
C PHE A 141 17.85 -6.25 18.11
N GLY A 142 18.90 -5.48 18.45
CA GLY A 142 19.74 -4.79 17.47
C GLY A 142 20.57 -5.73 16.58
N SER A 143 20.82 -6.97 17.01
CA SER A 143 21.55 -7.98 16.23
C SER A 143 20.67 -8.91 15.40
N LEU A 144 19.35 -8.86 15.60
CA LEU A 144 18.39 -9.66 14.83
C LEU A 144 18.27 -9.15 13.39
N SER A 145 17.95 -10.06 12.47
CA SER A 145 17.51 -9.75 11.10
C SER A 145 16.14 -9.03 11.09
N PRO A 146 15.73 -8.38 9.98
CA PRO A 146 14.42 -7.73 9.88
C PRO A 146 13.25 -8.65 10.22
N ASP A 147 13.22 -9.87 9.68
CA ASP A 147 12.15 -10.84 9.92
C ASP A 147 12.09 -11.28 11.39
N GLU A 148 13.25 -11.52 12.00
CA GLU A 148 13.34 -11.85 13.42
C GLU A 148 12.91 -10.68 14.32
N ARG A 149 13.14 -9.42 13.91
CA ARG A 149 12.64 -8.24 14.62
C ARG A 149 11.12 -8.10 14.49
N ALA A 150 10.57 -8.37 13.30
CA ALA A 150 9.13 -8.38 13.07
C ALA A 150 8.45 -9.46 13.91
N GLN A 151 9.00 -10.69 13.94
CA GLN A 151 8.50 -11.75 14.80
C GLN A 151 8.65 -11.40 16.29
N ARG A 152 9.76 -10.80 16.72
CA ARG A 152 9.95 -10.35 18.10
C ARG A 152 8.89 -9.32 18.52
N LEU A 153 8.52 -8.42 17.61
CA LEU A 153 7.43 -7.46 17.83
C LEU A 153 6.08 -8.17 17.96
N LEU A 154 5.78 -9.12 17.06
CA LEU A 154 4.55 -9.91 17.07
C LEU A 154 4.42 -10.75 18.36
N ASP A 155 5.49 -11.43 18.77
CA ASP A 155 5.54 -12.20 20.02
C ASP A 155 5.32 -11.29 21.24
N THR A 156 5.89 -10.09 21.23
CA THR A 156 5.72 -9.12 22.32
C THR A 156 4.29 -8.59 22.36
N TYR A 157 3.68 -8.35 21.20
CA TYR A 157 2.26 -8.00 21.10
C TYR A 157 1.36 -9.14 21.60
N GLY A 158 1.67 -10.40 21.28
CA GLY A 158 1.02 -11.59 21.81
C GLY A 158 1.09 -11.68 23.34
N TYR A 159 2.29 -11.50 23.89
CA TYR A 159 2.51 -11.45 25.35
C TYR A 159 1.71 -10.32 26.02
N VAL A 160 1.68 -9.13 25.43
CA VAL A 160 0.90 -7.99 25.93
C VAL A 160 -0.60 -8.34 25.94
N THR A 161 -1.10 -8.91 24.86
CA THR A 161 -2.51 -9.33 24.72
C THR A 161 -2.88 -10.39 25.76
N LEU A 162 -1.98 -11.34 26.03
CA LEU A 162 -2.09 -12.34 27.08
C LEU A 162 -2.18 -11.69 28.48
N ALA A 163 -1.24 -10.81 28.82
CA ALA A 163 -1.18 -10.17 30.13
C ALA A 163 -2.44 -9.34 30.42
N GLU A 164 -2.86 -8.51 29.46
CA GLU A 164 -4.10 -7.74 29.57
C GLU A 164 -5.33 -8.63 29.69
N SER A 165 -5.35 -9.76 28.97
CA SER A 165 -6.46 -10.73 29.06
C SER A 165 -6.51 -11.44 30.41
N ALA A 166 -5.35 -11.59 31.07
CA ALA A 166 -5.24 -12.12 32.41
C ALA A 166 -5.50 -11.08 33.51
N GLY A 167 -5.69 -9.79 33.18
CA GLY A 167 -5.83 -8.71 34.14
C GLY A 167 -4.52 -8.32 34.82
N ILE A 168 -3.38 -8.53 34.14
CA ILE A 168 -2.03 -8.30 34.65
C ILE A 168 -1.41 -7.14 33.87
N ALA A 169 -0.66 -6.27 34.55
CA ALA A 169 0.13 -5.23 33.88
C ALA A 169 1.33 -5.89 33.15
N PRO A 170 1.49 -5.71 31.83
CA PRO A 170 2.59 -6.33 31.10
C PRO A 170 3.93 -5.68 31.45
N GLU A 171 4.94 -6.51 31.67
CA GLU A 171 6.32 -6.08 31.92
C GLU A 171 7.13 -6.15 30.61
N VAL A 172 7.18 -5.04 29.87
CA VAL A 172 7.93 -4.90 28.61
C VAL A 172 9.08 -3.90 28.73
N ASP A 173 10.16 -4.08 27.96
CA ASP A 173 11.26 -3.11 27.87
C ASP A 173 10.84 -1.89 27.04
N ARG A 174 10.16 -0.96 27.71
CA ARG A 174 9.67 0.28 27.13
C ARG A 174 10.77 1.14 26.51
N THR A 175 11.97 1.12 27.08
CA THR A 175 13.09 1.93 26.59
C THR A 175 13.54 1.44 25.22
N ALA A 176 13.69 0.12 25.08
CA ALA A 176 14.05 -0.50 23.81
C ALA A 176 12.97 -0.29 22.74
N TRP A 177 11.69 -0.49 23.08
CA TRP A 177 10.58 -0.29 22.13
C TRP A 177 10.38 1.17 21.72
N ARG A 178 10.61 2.13 22.63
CA ARG A 178 10.58 3.57 22.29
C ARG A 178 11.65 3.92 21.27
N LYS A 179 12.86 3.37 21.46
CA LYS A 179 13.95 3.55 20.50
C LYS A 179 13.60 2.92 19.15
N ALA A 180 13.07 1.70 19.15
CA ALA A 180 12.63 1.03 17.92
C ALA A 180 11.57 1.84 17.16
N LEU A 181 10.59 2.44 17.85
CA LEU A 181 9.62 3.33 17.22
C LEU A 181 10.28 4.57 16.63
N THR A 182 11.11 5.26 17.41
CA THR A 182 11.73 6.53 17.01
C THR A 182 12.61 6.35 15.78
N ASP A 183 13.37 5.26 15.73
CA ASP A 183 14.33 5.01 14.66
C ASP A 183 13.66 4.48 13.37
N ASN A 184 12.48 3.87 13.45
CA ASN A 184 11.91 3.10 12.33
C ASN A 184 10.48 3.48 11.93
N ALA A 185 9.82 4.45 12.59
CA ALA A 185 8.40 4.75 12.35
C ALA A 185 8.03 5.02 10.88
N GLU A 186 8.96 5.53 10.07
CA GLU A 186 8.73 5.80 8.65
C GLU A 186 8.81 4.54 7.77
N ALA A 187 9.55 3.52 8.21
CA ALA A 187 9.85 2.31 7.44
C ALA A 187 9.03 1.08 7.88
N LEU A 188 8.32 1.16 9.00
CA LEU A 188 7.46 0.08 9.47
C LEU A 188 6.14 0.04 8.69
N GLU A 189 5.68 -1.17 8.39
CA GLU A 189 4.33 -1.42 7.88
C GLU A 189 3.25 -1.00 8.91
N TYR A 190 2.03 -0.71 8.46
CA TYR A 190 0.99 -0.17 9.34
C TYR A 190 0.55 -1.14 10.46
N ASP A 191 0.55 -2.43 10.18
CA ASP A 191 0.28 -3.47 11.19
C ASP A 191 1.38 -3.49 12.26
N GLN A 192 2.65 -3.40 11.86
CA GLN A 192 3.79 -3.30 12.78
C GLN A 192 3.75 -2.01 13.61
N LEU A 193 3.39 -0.88 12.99
CA LEU A 193 3.16 0.38 13.71
C LEU A 193 2.06 0.24 14.77
N TYR A 194 0.95 -0.44 14.42
CA TYR A 194 -0.13 -0.73 15.34
C TYR A 194 0.34 -1.62 16.51
N TYR A 195 1.03 -2.74 16.23
CA TYR A 195 1.54 -3.64 17.26
C TYR A 195 2.48 -2.91 18.23
N LEU A 196 3.41 -2.12 17.69
CA LEU A 196 4.40 -1.39 18.48
C LEU A 196 3.71 -0.32 19.35
N ALA A 197 2.77 0.43 18.78
CA ALA A 197 1.97 1.39 19.53
C ALA A 197 1.20 0.71 20.68
N ARG A 198 0.61 -0.47 20.44
CA ARG A 198 -0.10 -1.24 21.47
C ARG A 198 0.84 -1.69 22.58
N VAL A 199 2.01 -2.22 22.24
CA VAL A 199 3.05 -2.64 23.21
C VAL A 199 3.45 -1.50 24.12
N LEU A 200 3.75 -0.32 23.56
CA LEU A 200 4.13 0.86 24.33
C LEU A 200 3.00 1.34 25.25
N ARG A 201 1.76 1.40 24.73
CA ARG A 201 0.59 1.80 25.52
C ARG A 201 0.30 0.86 26.66
N ALA A 202 0.39 -0.45 26.43
CA ALA A 202 0.17 -1.45 27.48
C ALA A 202 1.28 -1.42 28.54
N GLY A 203 2.51 -1.08 28.15
CA GLY A 203 3.60 -0.77 29.09
C GLY A 203 3.40 0.51 29.90
N GLY A 204 2.36 1.30 29.62
CA GLY A 204 2.02 2.53 30.35
C GLY A 204 2.61 3.81 29.75
N GLU A 205 3.05 3.78 28.48
CA GLU A 205 3.54 4.99 27.81
C GLU A 205 2.40 5.97 27.46
N GLY A 206 2.71 7.26 27.60
CA GLY A 206 1.81 8.36 27.26
C GLY A 206 1.72 8.62 25.76
N GLY A 207 0.76 9.45 25.34
CA GLY A 207 0.55 9.79 23.93
C GLY A 207 1.74 10.49 23.26
N ASP A 208 2.57 11.20 24.03
CA ASP A 208 3.75 11.91 23.50
C ASP A 208 4.78 10.97 22.86
N VAL A 209 4.90 9.74 23.37
CA VAL A 209 5.79 8.72 22.80
C VAL A 209 5.30 8.23 21.45
N LEU A 210 3.99 8.30 21.18
CA LEU A 210 3.39 7.86 19.93
C LEU A 210 3.34 8.93 18.84
N ARG A 211 3.90 10.13 19.08
CA ARG A 211 3.97 11.20 18.07
C ARG A 211 4.57 10.75 16.72
N PRO A 212 5.60 9.87 16.66
CA PRO A 212 6.08 9.35 15.38
C PRO A 212 5.01 8.57 14.59
N VAL A 213 4.18 7.79 15.27
CA VAL A 213 3.06 7.05 14.65
C VAL A 213 2.04 8.04 14.09
N VAL A 214 1.64 9.04 14.89
CA VAL A 214 0.70 10.07 14.44
C VAL A 214 1.26 10.80 13.23
N ARG A 215 2.52 11.24 13.27
CA ARG A 215 3.17 11.90 12.13
C ARG A 215 3.17 11.02 10.88
N ARG A 216 3.47 9.72 11.04
CA ARG A 216 3.47 8.77 9.92
C ARG A 216 2.08 8.63 9.30
N LEU A 217 1.05 8.40 10.12
CA LEU A 217 -0.33 8.31 9.66
C LEU A 217 -0.77 9.61 8.97
N GLU A 218 -0.48 10.77 9.55
CA GLU A 218 -0.80 12.07 8.96
C GLU A 218 -0.04 12.33 7.65
N SER A 219 1.20 11.83 7.50
CA SER A 219 1.97 11.98 6.25
C SER A 219 1.41 11.20 5.06
N SER A 220 0.63 10.15 5.34
CA SER A 220 -0.06 9.34 4.33
C SER A 220 -1.57 9.51 4.39
N ARG A 221 -2.05 10.50 5.15
CA ARG A 221 -3.47 10.74 5.32
C ARG A 221 -4.04 11.30 4.02
N LEU A 222 -5.10 10.66 3.57
CA LEU A 222 -5.88 11.09 2.43
C LEU A 222 -6.93 12.13 2.87
N PRO A 223 -7.43 12.97 1.95
CA PRO A 223 -8.37 14.04 2.27
C PRO A 223 -9.68 13.60 2.94
N ASP A 224 -10.11 12.36 2.73
CA ASP A 224 -11.29 11.74 3.37
C ASP A 224 -11.01 11.28 4.82
N GLY A 225 -9.77 11.43 5.29
CA GLY A 225 -9.32 11.04 6.61
C GLY A 225 -8.84 9.60 6.72
N THR A 226 -8.85 8.82 5.63
CA THR A 226 -8.21 7.50 5.56
C THR A 226 -6.69 7.64 5.44
N VAL A 227 -5.94 6.54 5.55
CA VAL A 227 -4.48 6.53 5.42
C VAL A 227 -4.10 5.64 4.25
N GLY A 228 -3.39 6.21 3.28
CA GLY A 228 -2.90 5.50 2.11
C GLY A 228 -1.92 4.40 2.51
N ASP A 229 -2.27 3.17 2.15
CA ASP A 229 -1.43 2.00 2.32
C ASP A 229 -0.62 1.72 1.05
N PRO A 230 0.71 1.91 1.06
CA PRO A 230 1.55 1.58 -0.08
C PRO A 230 1.70 0.06 -0.29
N SER A 231 1.22 -0.80 0.63
CA SER A 231 1.45 -2.24 0.66
C SER A 231 0.28 -3.13 0.16
N SER A 232 -0.91 -2.59 -0.16
CA SER A 232 -2.08 -3.40 -0.55
C SER A 232 -2.54 -3.19 -2.00
N TYR A 233 -2.27 -4.17 -2.87
CA TYR A 233 -2.91 -4.31 -4.19
C TYR A 233 -4.16 -5.19 -4.08
N VAL A 234 -5.32 -4.58 -3.79
CA VAL A 234 -6.59 -4.98 -4.42
C VAL A 234 -6.66 -4.21 -5.74
N GLY A 235 -7.12 -4.80 -6.85
CA GLY A 235 -7.06 -4.15 -8.16
C GLY A 235 -7.78 -2.80 -8.20
N THR A 236 -7.06 -1.68 -8.21
CA THR A 236 -7.63 -0.33 -8.25
C THR A 236 -7.83 0.17 -9.68
N GLY A 237 -8.68 1.20 -9.85
CA GLY A 237 -8.81 1.92 -11.12
C GLY A 237 -7.47 2.52 -11.59
N ASP A 238 -6.64 3.01 -10.68
CA ASP A 238 -5.32 3.57 -10.99
C ASP A 238 -4.37 2.49 -11.52
N ALA A 239 -4.28 1.33 -10.86
CA ALA A 239 -3.47 0.21 -11.34
C ALA A 239 -3.96 -0.29 -12.70
N SER A 240 -5.28 -0.39 -12.88
CA SER A 240 -5.91 -0.78 -14.15
C SER A 240 -5.58 0.22 -15.27
N LEU A 241 -5.52 1.51 -14.95
CA LEU A 241 -5.14 2.55 -15.90
C LEU A 241 -3.68 2.40 -16.32
N PHE A 242 -2.75 2.19 -15.37
CA PHE A 242 -1.36 1.95 -15.72
C PHE A 242 -1.16 0.67 -16.56
N VAL A 243 -1.96 -0.38 -16.34
CA VAL A 243 -1.98 -1.54 -17.25
C VAL A 243 -2.41 -1.12 -18.66
N GLN A 244 -3.47 -0.33 -18.81
CA GLN A 244 -3.93 0.16 -20.11
C GLN A 244 -2.91 1.07 -20.80
N LEU A 245 -2.22 1.93 -20.05
CA LEU A 245 -1.14 2.78 -20.56
C LEU A 245 0.04 1.95 -21.06
N LEU A 246 0.41 0.89 -20.33
CA LEU A 246 1.46 -0.03 -20.74
C LEU A 246 1.10 -0.81 -22.00
N ARG A 247 -0.16 -1.26 -22.13
CA ARG A 247 -0.67 -1.89 -23.35
C ARG A 247 -0.62 -0.94 -24.54
N THR A 248 -1.07 0.30 -24.36
CA THR A 248 -1.00 1.37 -25.37
C THR A 248 0.44 1.67 -25.79
N LEU A 249 1.36 1.78 -24.83
CA LEU A 249 2.80 1.95 -25.13
C LEU A 249 3.38 0.77 -25.91
N ALA A 250 2.92 -0.45 -25.64
CA ALA A 250 3.32 -1.66 -26.35
C ALA A 250 2.64 -1.82 -27.73
N GLY A 251 1.76 -0.89 -28.12
CA GLY A 251 1.00 -0.97 -29.37
C GLY A 251 -0.19 -1.92 -29.33
N ASP A 252 -0.54 -2.45 -28.15
CA ASP A 252 -1.75 -3.24 -27.92
C ASP A 252 -2.92 -2.32 -27.54
N GLY A 253 -3.50 -1.67 -28.55
CA GLY A 253 -4.69 -0.81 -28.40
C GLY A 253 -6.01 -1.58 -28.42
N ALA A 254 -6.01 -2.90 -28.20
CA ALA A 254 -7.24 -3.68 -28.24
C ALA A 254 -8.16 -3.30 -27.07
N ARG A 255 -9.40 -2.93 -27.40
CA ARG A 255 -10.46 -2.62 -26.44
C ARG A 255 -10.62 -3.74 -25.43
N ASP A 256 -10.65 -3.38 -24.15
CA ASP A 256 -10.86 -4.30 -23.05
C ASP A 256 -12.32 -4.25 -22.59
N VAL A 257 -13.16 -5.05 -23.27
CA VAL A 257 -14.61 -5.07 -23.01
C VAL A 257 -14.92 -5.55 -21.58
N ARG A 258 -14.05 -6.39 -20.98
CA ARG A 258 -14.24 -6.88 -19.61
C ARG A 258 -13.92 -5.79 -18.61
N LEU A 259 -12.80 -5.08 -18.77
CA LEU A 259 -12.47 -3.93 -17.94
C LEU A 259 -13.52 -2.82 -18.08
N ALA A 260 -13.91 -2.48 -19.30
CA ALA A 260 -14.94 -1.46 -19.52
C ALA A 260 -16.30 -1.85 -18.93
N ARG A 261 -16.60 -3.15 -18.80
CA ARG A 261 -17.79 -3.62 -18.11
C ARG A 261 -17.61 -3.49 -16.59
N ALA A 262 -16.50 -3.99 -16.05
CA ALA A 262 -16.20 -3.92 -14.62
C ALA A 262 -16.22 -2.46 -14.12
N VAL A 263 -15.63 -1.53 -14.87
CA VAL A 263 -15.62 -0.10 -14.54
C VAL A 263 -17.03 0.53 -14.59
N ARG A 264 -17.90 0.05 -15.46
CA ARG A 264 -19.31 0.49 -15.49
C ARG A 264 -20.11 -0.13 -14.35
N GLU A 265 -19.89 -1.40 -14.05
CA GLU A 265 -20.54 -2.10 -12.95
C GLU A 265 -20.12 -1.51 -11.59
N GLU A 266 -18.83 -1.20 -11.41
CA GLU A 266 -18.30 -0.47 -10.25
C GLU A 266 -19.01 0.87 -10.10
N LYS A 267 -19.18 1.66 -11.17
CA LYS A 267 -19.89 2.95 -11.09
C LYS A 267 -21.33 2.82 -10.53
N GLU A 268 -21.98 1.69 -10.76
CA GLU A 268 -23.36 1.45 -10.31
C GLU A 268 -23.43 0.89 -8.88
N THR A 269 -22.30 0.66 -8.20
CA THR A 269 -22.29 0.31 -6.78
C THR A 269 -22.39 1.56 -5.92
N ASP A 270 -23.10 1.46 -4.79
CA ASP A 270 -23.20 2.56 -3.82
C ASP A 270 -21.84 2.94 -3.20
N ASP A 271 -20.90 2.02 -3.30
CA ASP A 271 -19.53 2.07 -2.80
C ASP A 271 -18.52 2.60 -3.83
N ALA A 272 -18.98 3.10 -4.98
CA ALA A 272 -18.06 3.58 -6.01
C ALA A 272 -17.46 4.94 -5.61
N PRO A 273 -16.13 5.12 -5.62
CA PRO A 273 -15.53 6.42 -5.40
C PRO A 273 -16.03 7.45 -6.42
N ASP A 274 -16.56 8.58 -5.95
CA ASP A 274 -17.11 9.68 -6.77
C ASP A 274 -16.35 11.01 -6.58
N ASP A 275 -15.19 10.97 -5.91
CA ASP A 275 -14.30 12.11 -5.85
C ASP A 275 -13.79 12.49 -7.26
N PRO A 276 -13.35 13.75 -7.47
CA PRO A 276 -12.88 14.20 -8.78
C PRO A 276 -11.81 13.31 -9.43
N VAL A 277 -10.86 12.79 -8.65
CA VAL A 277 -9.76 11.95 -9.16
C VAL A 277 -10.30 10.63 -9.67
N SER A 278 -11.19 9.99 -8.91
CA SER A 278 -11.84 8.73 -9.29
C SER A 278 -12.71 8.88 -10.53
N ARG A 279 -13.46 9.99 -10.66
CA ARG A 279 -14.29 10.27 -11.85
C ARG A 279 -13.45 10.47 -13.12
N ILE A 280 -12.36 11.22 -13.03
CA ILE A 280 -11.44 11.40 -14.16
C ILE A 280 -10.75 10.07 -14.50
N THR A 281 -10.31 9.31 -13.50
CA THR A 281 -9.69 7.98 -13.68
C THR A 281 -10.63 7.00 -14.36
N ARG A 282 -11.90 6.97 -13.94
CA ARG A 282 -12.96 6.16 -14.57
C ARG A 282 -13.18 6.54 -16.03
N ALA A 283 -13.23 7.83 -16.34
CA ALA A 283 -13.35 8.31 -17.72
C ALA A 283 -12.12 7.94 -18.57
N ALA A 284 -10.91 8.04 -18.02
CA ALA A 284 -9.69 7.58 -18.67
C ALA A 284 -9.72 6.08 -18.98
N LEU A 285 -10.14 5.27 -18.01
CA LEU A 285 -10.32 3.83 -18.18
C LEU A 285 -11.35 3.49 -19.25
N LEU A 286 -12.53 4.11 -19.23
CA LEU A 286 -13.58 3.87 -20.23
C LEU A 286 -13.17 4.33 -21.62
N ARG A 287 -12.46 5.46 -21.73
CA ARG A 287 -11.89 5.91 -22.99
C ARG A 287 -10.88 4.91 -23.52
N SER A 288 -9.95 4.43 -22.71
CA SER A 288 -8.94 3.45 -23.15
C SER A 288 -9.56 2.09 -23.46
N ALA A 289 -10.42 1.58 -22.58
CA ALA A 289 -10.95 0.22 -22.65
C ALA A 289 -12.10 0.07 -23.64
N ALA A 290 -12.94 1.10 -23.84
CA ALA A 290 -14.10 1.05 -24.74
C ALA A 290 -14.07 2.06 -25.88
N GLY A 291 -13.19 3.07 -25.84
CA GLY A 291 -13.21 4.19 -26.79
C GLY A 291 -14.31 5.20 -26.48
N ASP A 292 -14.78 5.26 -25.23
CA ASP A 292 -15.83 6.20 -24.82
C ASP A 292 -15.33 7.65 -24.94
N GLY A 293 -16.27 8.56 -25.23
CA GLY A 293 -15.99 10.00 -25.27
C GLY A 293 -15.89 10.60 -23.87
N VAL A 294 -15.29 11.80 -23.79
CA VAL A 294 -15.09 12.50 -22.51
C VAL A 294 -16.40 13.08 -21.99
N PRO A 295 -16.87 12.66 -20.80
CA PRO A 295 -18.07 13.23 -20.16
C PRO A 295 -17.93 14.73 -19.90
N GLN A 296 -19.04 15.49 -19.97
CA GLN A 296 -19.01 16.95 -19.83
C GLN A 296 -18.56 17.39 -18.43
N ASP A 297 -18.98 16.66 -17.41
CA ASP A 297 -18.59 16.86 -16.02
C ASP A 297 -17.09 16.64 -15.83
N VAL A 298 -16.51 15.62 -16.46
CA VAL A 298 -15.06 15.36 -16.44
C VAL A 298 -14.29 16.49 -17.13
N ARG A 299 -14.81 17.02 -18.24
CA ARG A 299 -14.22 18.21 -18.88
C ARG A 299 -14.23 19.42 -17.94
N ALA A 300 -15.31 19.63 -17.19
CA ALA A 300 -15.39 20.71 -16.23
C ALA A 300 -14.36 20.53 -15.10
N LEU A 301 -14.24 19.33 -14.53
CA LEU A 301 -13.25 19.02 -13.49
C LEU A 301 -11.80 19.26 -13.96
N CYS A 302 -11.48 18.90 -15.19
CA CYS A 302 -10.13 19.11 -15.76
C CYS A 302 -9.77 20.58 -16.04
N THR A 303 -10.73 21.49 -15.91
CA THR A 303 -10.56 22.94 -16.00
C THR A 303 -10.80 23.66 -14.68
N ASP A 304 -11.20 22.93 -13.63
CA ASP A 304 -11.52 23.49 -12.32
C ASP A 304 -10.23 23.68 -11.50
N GLY A 305 -9.96 24.92 -11.11
CA GLY A 305 -8.77 25.28 -10.34
C GLY A 305 -8.70 24.64 -8.94
N SER A 306 -9.81 24.13 -8.40
CA SER A 306 -9.79 23.38 -7.12
C SER A 306 -9.45 21.89 -7.30
N VAL A 307 -9.47 21.38 -8.53
CA VAL A 307 -9.17 19.97 -8.86
C VAL A 307 -7.84 19.87 -9.59
N VAL A 308 -7.62 20.76 -10.54
CA VAL A 308 -6.35 20.92 -11.24
C VAL A 308 -5.86 22.34 -10.99
N PRO A 309 -4.91 22.52 -10.05
CA PRO A 309 -4.43 23.85 -9.68
C PRO A 309 -4.02 24.70 -10.89
N SER A 310 -4.59 25.89 -10.99
CA SER A 310 -4.24 26.88 -12.02
C SER A 310 -2.91 27.58 -11.71
N GLU A 311 -2.42 27.47 -10.47
CA GLU A 311 -1.08 27.85 -10.06
C GLU A 311 -0.39 26.60 -9.51
N VAL A 312 0.88 26.41 -9.85
CA VAL A 312 1.70 25.29 -9.37
C VAL A 312 2.88 25.81 -8.59
N THR A 313 2.91 25.48 -7.30
CA THR A 313 4.05 25.64 -6.41
C THR A 313 4.88 24.35 -6.33
N GLN A 314 5.97 24.37 -5.54
CA GLN A 314 6.80 23.20 -5.34
C GLN A 314 5.99 22.02 -4.76
N ASP A 315 5.17 22.28 -3.74
CA ASP A 315 4.46 21.24 -2.98
C ASP A 315 3.32 20.60 -3.79
N GLU A 316 2.82 21.29 -4.82
CA GLU A 316 1.70 20.84 -5.66
C GLU A 316 2.16 20.12 -6.94
N ALA A 317 3.43 20.23 -7.33
CA ALA A 317 3.88 19.83 -8.66
C ALA A 317 3.64 18.34 -9.00
N VAL A 318 3.79 17.45 -8.00
CA VAL A 318 3.58 16.01 -8.19
C VAL A 318 2.10 15.67 -8.34
N GLU A 319 1.25 16.26 -7.51
CA GLU A 319 -0.20 16.05 -7.57
C GLU A 319 -0.78 16.65 -8.85
N TRP A 320 -0.36 17.87 -9.20
CA TRP A 320 -0.72 18.51 -10.46
C TRP A 320 -0.34 17.67 -11.68
N GLN A 321 0.89 17.14 -11.73
CA GLN A 321 1.33 16.25 -12.82
C GLN A 321 0.42 15.02 -12.95
N ARG A 322 0.00 14.44 -11.82
CA ARG A 322 -0.91 13.30 -11.80
C ARG A 322 -2.27 13.67 -12.39
N MET A 323 -2.83 14.80 -11.99
CA MET A 323 -4.14 15.25 -12.49
C MET A 323 -4.11 15.56 -13.98
N VAL A 324 -3.02 16.19 -14.46
CA VAL A 324 -2.80 16.43 -15.89
C VAL A 324 -2.74 15.12 -16.67
N LEU A 325 -2.02 14.10 -16.17
CA LEU A 325 -1.99 12.78 -16.79
C LEU A 325 -3.39 12.19 -16.89
N LEU A 326 -4.15 12.17 -15.79
CA LEU A 326 -5.49 11.61 -15.77
C LEU A 326 -6.43 12.33 -16.74
N CYS A 327 -6.39 13.67 -16.79
CA CYS A 327 -7.18 14.46 -17.72
C CYS A 327 -6.80 14.19 -19.18
N ALA A 328 -5.50 14.11 -19.50
CA ALA A 328 -5.03 13.77 -20.83
C ALA A 328 -5.49 12.37 -21.28
N GLU A 329 -5.44 11.38 -20.38
CA GLU A 329 -5.90 10.02 -20.64
C GLU A 329 -7.42 9.92 -20.71
N ALA A 330 -8.15 10.72 -19.94
CA ALA A 330 -9.59 10.93 -20.11
C ALA A 330 -9.94 11.65 -21.41
N GLY A 331 -8.98 12.33 -22.05
CA GLY A 331 -9.15 13.09 -23.29
C GLY A 331 -9.67 14.50 -23.07
N ALA A 332 -9.69 14.97 -21.83
CA ALA A 332 -10.03 16.33 -21.47
C ALA A 332 -8.82 17.25 -21.66
N GLU A 333 -9.08 18.48 -22.09
CA GLU A 333 -8.06 19.52 -22.11
C GLU A 333 -7.90 20.12 -20.71
N THR A 334 -6.67 20.43 -20.36
CA THR A 334 -6.33 21.08 -19.10
C THR A 334 -5.57 22.39 -19.41
N PRO A 335 -5.96 23.52 -18.81
CA PRO A 335 -5.26 24.79 -19.02
C PRO A 335 -3.81 24.72 -18.53
N ALA A 336 -2.91 25.44 -19.19
CA ALA A 336 -1.54 25.60 -18.71
C ALA A 336 -1.54 26.41 -17.39
N PRO A 337 -0.80 25.96 -16.36
CA PRO A 337 -0.78 26.65 -15.07
C PRO A 337 0.14 27.88 -15.10
N ALA A 338 -0.12 28.82 -14.20
CA ALA A 338 0.90 29.73 -13.70
C ALA A 338 1.89 28.93 -12.82
N VAL A 339 3.17 29.21 -12.92
CA VAL A 339 4.19 28.45 -12.18
C VAL A 339 5.02 29.41 -11.35
N THR A 340 5.01 29.19 -10.03
CA THR A 340 5.88 29.91 -9.10
C THR A 340 7.25 29.23 -9.09
N ALA A 341 8.33 29.98 -9.26
CA ALA A 341 9.68 29.40 -9.33
C ALA A 341 10.17 28.96 -7.95
N TRP A 342 10.85 27.80 -7.87
CA TRP A 342 11.53 27.33 -6.66
C TRP A 342 12.99 26.92 -6.93
N PRO A 343 13.84 26.89 -5.90
CA PRO A 343 15.19 26.35 -6.03
C PRO A 343 15.18 24.88 -6.41
N VAL A 344 16.02 24.45 -7.35
CA VAL A 344 16.15 23.04 -7.77
C VAL A 344 17.48 22.48 -7.24
N ARG A 345 17.56 22.25 -5.93
CA ARG A 345 18.83 21.89 -5.25
C ARG A 345 18.77 20.58 -4.49
N THR A 346 17.69 20.35 -3.75
CA THR A 346 17.49 19.11 -2.98
C THR A 346 16.83 18.04 -3.84
N ARG A 347 16.94 16.76 -3.45
CA ARG A 347 16.23 15.65 -4.11
C ARG A 347 14.73 15.92 -4.29
N GLN A 348 14.08 16.36 -3.21
CA GLN A 348 12.66 16.73 -3.21
C GLN A 348 12.36 17.80 -4.27
N GLN A 349 13.12 18.90 -4.27
CA GLN A 349 12.95 19.98 -5.24
C GLN A 349 13.20 19.53 -6.70
N ILE A 350 14.15 18.63 -6.91
CA ILE A 350 14.45 18.05 -8.23
C ILE A 350 13.30 17.16 -8.70
N ARG A 351 12.74 16.33 -7.82
CA ARG A 351 11.57 15.50 -8.11
C ARG A 351 10.37 16.37 -8.52
N ASP A 352 10.08 17.40 -7.74
CA ASP A 352 8.94 18.29 -7.98
C ASP A 352 9.12 19.08 -9.30
N ALA A 353 10.34 19.55 -9.59
CA ALA A 353 10.66 20.18 -10.88
C ALA A 353 10.54 19.19 -12.06
N ALA A 354 10.94 17.94 -11.89
CA ALA A 354 10.80 16.91 -12.92
C ALA A 354 9.33 16.58 -13.18
N ALA A 355 8.50 16.49 -12.13
CA ALA A 355 7.05 16.30 -12.25
C ALA A 355 6.38 17.48 -12.96
N LEU A 356 6.74 18.72 -12.63
CA LEU A 356 6.27 19.91 -13.34
C LEU A 356 6.60 19.82 -14.85
N VAL A 357 7.85 19.54 -15.21
CA VAL A 357 8.26 19.44 -16.61
C VAL A 357 7.50 18.31 -17.32
N ASP A 358 7.24 17.21 -16.63
CA ASP A 358 6.46 16.11 -17.15
C ASP A 358 5.01 16.50 -17.43
N GLY A 359 4.32 17.11 -16.47
CA GLY A 359 2.95 17.59 -16.66
C GLY A 359 2.86 18.63 -17.78
N LEU A 360 3.80 19.56 -17.88
CA LEU A 360 3.85 20.53 -18.99
C LEU A 360 4.00 19.81 -20.35
N THR A 361 4.77 18.72 -20.38
CA THR A 361 4.93 17.90 -21.58
C THR A 361 3.62 17.18 -21.95
N LEU A 362 2.89 16.66 -20.96
CA LEU A 362 1.58 16.03 -21.16
C LEU A 362 0.52 17.02 -21.68
N LEU A 363 0.61 18.29 -21.31
CA LEU A 363 -0.19 19.38 -21.89
C LEU A 363 0.22 19.77 -23.32
N GLY A 364 1.25 19.16 -23.88
CA GLY A 364 1.80 19.53 -25.19
C GLY A 364 2.64 20.81 -25.17
N THR A 365 3.01 21.34 -23.99
CA THR A 365 3.88 22.53 -23.91
C THR A 365 5.31 22.15 -24.27
N GLU A 366 5.91 22.88 -25.22
CA GLU A 366 7.27 22.63 -25.69
C GLU A 366 8.36 23.28 -24.84
N LYS A 367 8.02 24.31 -24.05
CA LYS A 367 8.98 25.13 -23.33
C LYS A 367 9.10 24.72 -21.86
N VAL A 368 10.29 24.29 -21.47
CA VAL A 368 10.66 24.12 -20.05
C VAL A 368 10.88 25.49 -19.39
N PRO A 369 10.38 25.74 -18.16
CA PRO A 369 10.62 26.99 -17.47
C PRO A 369 12.12 27.27 -17.26
N ALA A 370 12.56 28.50 -17.52
CA ALA A 370 13.99 28.85 -17.55
C ALA A 370 14.70 28.74 -16.19
N TRP A 371 13.94 28.72 -15.08
CA TRP A 371 14.48 28.57 -13.73
C TRP A 371 14.76 27.10 -13.36
N VAL A 372 14.26 26.13 -14.15
CA VAL A 372 14.53 24.71 -13.92
C VAL A 372 15.99 24.41 -14.20
N ASP A 373 16.73 23.95 -13.18
CA ASP A 373 18.16 23.65 -13.29
C ASP A 373 18.37 22.31 -14.05
N THR A 374 18.62 22.42 -15.35
CA THR A 374 18.95 21.27 -16.22
C THR A 374 20.17 20.48 -15.73
N ALA A 375 21.14 21.14 -15.08
CA ALA A 375 22.31 20.44 -14.54
C ALA A 375 21.95 19.63 -13.29
N ALA A 376 21.03 20.12 -12.45
CA ALA A 376 20.49 19.36 -11.32
C ALA A 376 19.71 18.13 -11.79
N LEU A 377 18.84 18.28 -12.81
CA LEU A 377 18.13 17.16 -13.43
C LEU A 377 19.10 16.11 -14.01
N ARG A 378 20.16 16.56 -14.70
CA ARG A 378 21.21 15.67 -15.21
C ARG A 378 21.92 14.91 -14.10
N ARG A 379 22.29 15.60 -13.00
CA ARG A 379 22.95 14.98 -11.86
C ARG A 379 22.05 13.91 -11.23
N ALA A 380 20.77 14.21 -11.00
CA ALA A 380 19.83 13.25 -10.44
C ALA A 380 19.58 12.05 -11.35
N ALA A 381 19.60 12.23 -12.67
CA ALA A 381 19.45 11.13 -13.62
C ALA A 381 20.69 10.21 -13.70
N ILE A 382 21.90 10.76 -13.55
CA ILE A 382 23.17 10.00 -13.70
C ILE A 382 23.65 9.44 -12.36
N ASN A 383 23.59 10.24 -11.31
CA ASN A 383 24.06 9.94 -9.97
C ASN A 383 22.93 10.22 -8.97
N PRO A 384 21.84 9.42 -8.99
CA PRO A 384 20.79 9.56 -8.01
C PRO A 384 21.36 9.38 -6.59
N GLU A 385 20.77 10.08 -5.61
CA GLU A 385 21.08 9.81 -4.20
C GLU A 385 20.72 8.35 -3.86
N ALA A 386 21.45 7.73 -2.93
CA ALA A 386 21.18 6.37 -2.52
C ALA A 386 19.72 6.22 -2.05
N GLY A 387 19.02 5.17 -2.51
CA GLY A 387 17.61 4.94 -2.20
C GLY A 387 16.62 5.81 -2.97
N THR A 388 17.06 6.52 -4.01
CA THR A 388 16.14 7.20 -4.94
C THR A 388 15.36 6.15 -5.76
N PRO A 389 14.01 6.19 -5.79
CA PRO A 389 13.20 5.31 -6.62
C PRO A 389 13.54 5.44 -8.10
N LEU A 390 13.51 4.32 -8.83
CA LEU A 390 13.76 4.32 -10.27
C LEU A 390 12.76 5.22 -11.03
N TYR A 391 11.53 5.34 -10.53
CA TYR A 391 10.57 6.32 -11.05
C TYR A 391 11.12 7.75 -11.04
N GLU A 392 11.67 8.20 -9.91
CA GLU A 392 12.20 9.57 -9.77
C GLU A 392 13.40 9.80 -10.69
N GLN A 393 14.28 8.81 -10.82
CA GLN A 393 15.41 8.87 -11.76
C GLN A 393 14.94 8.93 -13.22
N ALA A 394 13.96 8.11 -13.60
CA ALA A 394 13.38 8.12 -14.95
C ALA A 394 12.69 9.46 -15.25
N LEU A 395 11.97 10.03 -14.28
CA LEU A 395 11.31 11.32 -14.41
C LEU A 395 12.32 12.46 -14.56
N ALA A 396 13.41 12.45 -13.78
CA ALA A 396 14.51 13.41 -13.91
C ALA A 396 15.19 13.32 -15.29
N ALA A 397 15.37 12.10 -15.83
CA ALA A 397 15.91 11.91 -17.17
C ALA A 397 14.97 12.43 -18.27
N LEU A 398 13.66 12.13 -18.18
CA LEU A 398 12.64 12.67 -19.08
C LEU A 398 12.66 14.19 -19.10
N ALA A 399 12.67 14.81 -17.92
CA ALA A 399 12.71 16.27 -17.77
C ALA A 399 14.02 16.87 -18.29
N TYR A 400 15.17 16.25 -18.01
CA TYR A 400 16.47 16.66 -18.54
C TYR A 400 16.49 16.67 -20.07
N LEU A 401 16.01 15.60 -20.71
CA LEU A 401 15.93 15.50 -22.17
C LEU A 401 14.95 16.54 -22.73
N ARG A 402 13.81 16.77 -22.07
CA ARG A 402 12.85 17.79 -22.46
C ARG A 402 13.43 19.21 -22.37
N ALA A 403 14.31 19.46 -21.40
CA ALA A 403 15.02 20.72 -21.23
C ALA A 403 16.19 20.93 -22.24
N GLY A 404 16.28 20.11 -23.29
CA GLY A 404 17.33 20.18 -24.30
C GLY A 404 18.61 19.40 -23.95
N GLY A 405 18.56 18.59 -22.89
CA GLY A 405 19.63 17.67 -22.53
C GLY A 405 19.91 16.62 -23.60
N LYS A 406 21.14 16.13 -23.65
CA LYS A 406 21.55 15.09 -24.61
C LYS A 406 21.61 13.71 -23.94
N ALA A 407 21.10 12.71 -24.64
CA ALA A 407 21.24 11.29 -24.29
C ALA A 407 22.65 10.77 -24.61
N ASP A 408 23.62 11.26 -23.84
CA ASP A 408 25.03 10.87 -23.90
C ASP A 408 25.28 9.48 -23.28
N ALA A 409 26.50 8.97 -23.46
CA ALA A 409 26.87 7.64 -22.97
C ALA A 409 26.78 7.52 -21.44
N ALA A 410 27.06 8.60 -20.71
CA ALA A 410 27.00 8.60 -19.25
C ALA A 410 25.57 8.45 -18.75
N LEU A 411 24.61 9.19 -19.33
CA LEU A 411 23.20 9.07 -19.00
C LEU A 411 22.67 7.67 -19.31
N LEU A 412 22.95 7.15 -20.51
CA LEU A 412 22.49 5.82 -20.90
C LEU A 412 23.08 4.71 -20.01
N SER A 413 24.36 4.82 -19.66
CA SER A 413 25.02 3.84 -18.79
C SER A 413 24.40 3.83 -17.39
N ALA A 414 24.16 5.01 -16.80
CA ALA A 414 23.54 5.12 -15.47
C ALA A 414 22.13 4.53 -15.45
N LEU A 415 21.29 4.90 -16.43
CA LEU A 415 19.91 4.40 -16.54
C LEU A 415 19.86 2.89 -16.75
N ARG A 416 20.73 2.31 -17.59
CA ARG A 416 20.77 0.86 -17.83
C ARG A 416 21.18 0.08 -16.59
N SER A 417 22.13 0.59 -15.82
CA SER A 417 22.61 -0.06 -14.59
C SER A 417 21.48 -0.18 -13.57
N GLU A 418 20.80 0.92 -13.28
CA GLU A 418 19.69 0.95 -12.29
C GLU A 418 18.48 0.13 -12.77
N GLN A 419 18.16 0.21 -14.06
CA GLN A 419 17.09 -0.59 -14.63
C GLN A 419 17.38 -2.08 -14.56
N ALA A 420 18.61 -2.52 -14.85
CA ALA A 420 18.97 -3.93 -14.77
C ALA A 420 18.81 -4.49 -13.35
N ALA A 421 19.09 -3.69 -12.33
CA ALA A 421 18.94 -4.09 -10.93
C ALA A 421 17.46 -4.31 -10.53
N GLN A 422 16.52 -3.55 -11.10
CA GLN A 422 15.10 -3.58 -10.69
C GLN A 422 14.17 -4.26 -11.70
N ARG A 423 14.67 -4.61 -12.89
CA ARG A 423 13.89 -5.28 -13.94
C ARG A 423 13.57 -6.73 -13.56
N GLY A 424 12.31 -7.10 -13.79
CA GLY A 424 11.81 -8.46 -13.69
C GLY A 424 11.03 -8.69 -12.41
N CYS A 425 9.71 -8.84 -12.53
CA CYS A 425 8.86 -9.39 -11.49
C CYS A 425 8.64 -10.90 -11.70
N PRO A 426 8.29 -11.68 -10.66
CA PRO A 426 7.83 -13.06 -10.81
C PRO A 426 6.72 -13.19 -11.86
N GLY A 427 6.92 -14.02 -12.88
CA GLY A 427 5.96 -14.22 -13.98
C GLY A 427 5.80 -13.06 -14.96
N LEU A 428 6.41 -11.88 -14.69
CA LEU A 428 6.26 -10.66 -15.48
C LEU A 428 7.63 -9.98 -15.69
N SER A 429 8.51 -10.63 -16.46
CA SER A 429 9.91 -10.20 -16.69
C SER A 429 10.06 -8.85 -17.40
N GLY A 430 8.98 -8.34 -18.00
CA GLY A 430 8.94 -7.04 -18.65
C GLY A 430 8.55 -5.87 -17.75
N LEU A 431 8.25 -6.11 -16.48
CA LEU A 431 7.89 -5.09 -15.48
C LEU A 431 9.07 -4.81 -14.54
N TYR A 432 9.01 -3.66 -13.87
CA TYR A 432 9.97 -3.24 -12.85
C TYR A 432 9.40 -3.47 -11.46
N ARG A 433 10.27 -3.83 -10.54
CA ARG A 433 9.94 -4.02 -9.12
C ARG A 433 9.87 -2.67 -8.41
N ILE A 434 9.17 -2.63 -7.28
CA ILE A 434 9.08 -1.45 -6.39
C ILE A 434 10.47 -1.04 -5.88
N GLY A 435 11.34 -2.03 -5.66
CA GLY A 435 12.72 -1.85 -5.25
C GLY A 435 13.56 -3.10 -5.51
N ALA A 436 14.86 -3.00 -5.23
CA ALA A 436 15.79 -4.11 -5.40
C ALA A 436 15.54 -5.19 -4.33
N GLY A 437 14.75 -6.21 -4.67
CA GLY A 437 14.43 -7.33 -3.77
C GLY A 437 12.94 -7.63 -3.62
N ASP A 438 12.07 -6.68 -4.01
CA ASP A 438 10.63 -6.80 -3.83
C ASP A 438 9.97 -7.81 -4.79
N GLN A 439 8.85 -8.38 -4.36
CA GLN A 439 8.01 -9.25 -5.22
C GLN A 439 6.91 -8.46 -5.95
N GLY A 440 6.60 -7.25 -5.50
CA GLY A 440 5.62 -6.36 -6.11
C GLY A 440 6.14 -5.67 -7.37
N CYS A 441 5.26 -5.50 -8.36
CA CYS A 441 5.57 -4.71 -9.54
C CYS A 441 5.13 -3.26 -9.38
N ASP A 442 5.98 -2.35 -9.84
CA ASP A 442 5.64 -0.95 -9.97
C ASP A 442 5.27 -0.65 -11.44
N LEU A 443 3.97 -0.61 -11.71
CA LEU A 443 3.43 -0.30 -13.03
C LEU A 443 3.71 1.15 -13.45
N LYS A 444 3.80 2.08 -12.50
CA LYS A 444 4.10 3.49 -12.73
C LYS A 444 5.57 3.69 -13.11
N THR A 445 6.50 3.06 -12.37
CA THR A 445 7.91 2.99 -12.75
C THR A 445 8.06 2.33 -14.12
N THR A 446 7.37 1.21 -14.35
CA THR A 446 7.43 0.51 -15.65
C THR A 446 6.99 1.41 -16.79
N TRP A 447 5.89 2.15 -16.61
CA TRP A 447 5.38 3.08 -17.61
C TRP A 447 6.38 4.21 -17.88
N ALA A 448 6.92 4.84 -16.83
CA ALA A 448 7.88 5.93 -16.96
C ALA A 448 9.16 5.49 -17.70
N VAL A 449 9.70 4.32 -17.35
CA VAL A 449 10.89 3.76 -18.01
C VAL A 449 10.62 3.43 -19.48
N ARG A 450 9.47 2.85 -19.81
CA ARG A 450 9.09 2.56 -21.20
C ARG A 450 8.87 3.83 -22.02
N ARG A 451 8.29 4.86 -21.41
CA ARG A 451 8.12 6.17 -22.06
C ARG A 451 9.47 6.83 -22.35
N LEU A 452 10.40 6.75 -21.41
CA LEU A 452 11.77 7.22 -21.58
C LEU A 452 12.51 6.44 -22.67
N ASP A 453 12.39 5.11 -22.68
CA ASP A 453 12.99 4.29 -23.74
C ASP A 453 12.42 4.63 -25.13
N ARG A 454 11.11 4.88 -25.22
CA ARG A 454 10.48 5.34 -26.47
C ARG A 454 11.00 6.70 -26.92
N GLN A 455 11.18 7.66 -26.01
CA GLN A 455 11.80 8.96 -26.32
C GLN A 455 13.27 8.83 -26.75
N LEU A 456 13.91 7.73 -26.37
CA LEU A 456 15.30 7.40 -26.72
C LEU A 456 15.39 6.40 -27.87
N ASP A 457 14.33 6.23 -28.67
CA ASP A 457 14.26 5.32 -29.81
C ASP A 457 14.65 3.86 -29.48
N GLY A 458 14.35 3.40 -28.26
CA GLY A 458 14.66 2.04 -27.80
C GLY A 458 16.09 1.84 -27.31
N ARG A 459 16.88 2.90 -27.14
CA ARG A 459 18.30 2.80 -26.74
C ARG A 459 18.50 2.29 -25.31
N LEU A 460 17.49 2.23 -24.46
CA LEU A 460 17.60 1.69 -23.10
C LEU A 460 17.29 0.19 -23.05
N LEU A 461 16.24 -0.26 -23.76
CA LEU A 461 15.78 -1.66 -23.71
C LEU A 461 16.36 -2.56 -24.80
N ARG A 462 16.96 -2.01 -25.87
CA ARG A 462 17.74 -2.79 -26.84
C ARG A 462 18.96 -3.40 -26.14
N LEU A 463 19.05 -4.73 -26.17
CA LEU A 463 20.28 -5.43 -25.84
C LEU A 463 21.38 -5.01 -26.84
N PRO A 464 22.65 -4.85 -26.42
CA PRO A 464 23.72 -4.56 -27.37
C PRO A 464 23.79 -5.69 -28.40
N ASP A 465 23.87 -5.32 -29.69
CA ASP A 465 24.08 -6.28 -30.78
C ASP A 465 25.37 -7.07 -30.49
N GLY A 466 25.20 -8.33 -30.11
CA GLY A 466 26.27 -9.25 -29.78
C GLY A 466 27.02 -9.70 -31.03
N THR A 467 27.80 -8.80 -31.65
CA THR A 467 28.82 -9.17 -32.63
C THR A 467 30.19 -8.72 -32.16
N HIS A 468 30.72 -9.42 -31.15
CA HIS A 468 32.14 -9.68 -31.04
C HIS A 468 32.31 -11.16 -30.70
N ALA A 469 32.38 -11.99 -31.74
CA ALA A 469 32.91 -13.34 -31.60
C ALA A 469 34.39 -13.23 -31.17
N PRO A 470 34.85 -14.01 -30.18
CA PRO A 470 36.26 -14.04 -29.83
C PRO A 470 37.07 -14.58 -30.99
N SER A 471 38.14 -13.86 -31.30
CA SER A 471 39.16 -14.19 -32.30
C SER A 471 40.01 -15.39 -31.86
N GLY A 472 40.31 -16.26 -32.83
CA GLY A 472 41.26 -17.38 -32.74
C GLY A 472 40.58 -18.64 -32.24
N SER A 473 40.78 -19.84 -32.75
CA SER A 473 41.70 -20.52 -33.70
C SER A 473 41.17 -21.98 -33.65
N GLU A 474 41.31 -22.92 -34.55
CA GLU A 474 42.10 -23.17 -35.74
C GLU A 474 41.42 -24.41 -36.36
N LYS A 475 41.55 -24.58 -37.67
CA LYS A 475 41.13 -25.79 -38.37
C LYS A 475 41.91 -26.99 -37.84
N GLN A 476 41.24 -28.11 -37.61
CA GLN A 476 41.82 -29.43 -37.86
C GLN A 476 40.80 -30.27 -38.63
N GLY A 477 41.25 -30.79 -39.76
CA GLY A 477 40.77 -32.09 -40.23
C GLY A 477 41.44 -33.21 -39.44
#